data_AF-A0AAV3FIY3-F1
#
_entry.id   AF-A0AAV3FIY3-F1
#
_cell.length_a   1.000
_cell.length_b   1.000
_cell.length_c   1.000
_cell.angle_alpha   90.00
_cell.angle_beta   90.00
_cell.angle_gamma   90.00
#
_symmetry.space_group_name_H-M   'P 1'
#
loop_
_entity.id
_entity.type
_entity.pdbx_description
1 polymer ?
#
loop_
_entity_poly.entity_id
_entity_poly.type
_entity_poly.pdbx_seq_one_letter_code
_entity_poly.pdbx_strand_id
1 'polypeptide(L)'
;MRINEAIYAYIDSMRAAKGLTLDQIATEARRYGATWTPGFISGMKRNASAASLFNMLILVKSLESLTGESLVLSDLFPGEGDIKLDGGASISREELRKALNGNHFELLGVPPKKMSDDPVIQQINQSLLNSIPSIMAKVSEYLVSTALNGPNEIRNKMVRHSPTLSEQRAANKVNITAPAFAAICLLKYGHFLDDETSQRAGRNASPQKRGRETRGVIEEIDLCLDHMINDGSIYFPTLRDDNSIDPSTLNLAAKYGDIEREQEAYEEMP
;
A
#
# COMPACT_ATOMS: atom_id res chain seq x y z
N MET A 1 16.14 2.47 25.82
CA MET A 1 17.13 1.83 26.72
C MET A 1 17.67 0.57 26.03
N ARG A 2 18.85 0.04 26.33
CA ARG A 2 19.32 -1.25 25.77
C ARG A 2 18.91 -2.44 26.65
N ILE A 3 18.96 -3.67 26.13
CA ILE A 3 18.60 -4.89 26.88
C ILE A 3 19.38 -4.98 28.20
N ASN A 4 20.69 -4.74 28.17
CA ASN A 4 21.56 -4.82 29.33
C ASN A 4 21.25 -3.77 30.41
N GLU A 5 20.81 -2.59 30.00
CA GLU A 5 20.34 -1.55 30.92
C GLU A 5 19.00 -1.96 31.56
N ALA A 6 18.11 -2.61 30.79
CA ALA A 6 16.82 -3.10 31.29
C ALA A 6 17.00 -4.20 32.34
N ILE A 7 17.84 -5.19 32.05
CA ILE A 7 18.15 -6.29 32.99
C ILE A 7 18.78 -5.74 34.26
N TYR A 8 19.73 -4.80 34.14
CA TYR A 8 20.35 -4.19 35.31
C TYR A 8 19.33 -3.42 36.16
N ALA A 9 18.41 -2.67 35.53
CA ALA A 9 17.34 -1.98 36.25
C ALA A 9 16.43 -2.96 37.01
N TYR A 10 16.14 -4.12 36.43
CA TYR A 10 15.39 -5.18 37.12
C TYR A 10 16.15 -5.74 38.32
N ILE A 11 17.44 -6.05 38.17
CA ILE A 11 18.30 -6.50 39.27
C ILE A 11 18.30 -5.46 40.40
N ASP A 12 18.47 -4.19 40.08
CA ASP A 12 18.53 -3.11 41.08
C ASP A 12 17.20 -2.96 41.84
N SER A 13 16.08 -3.06 41.13
CA SER A 13 14.73 -3.09 41.72
C SER A 13 14.54 -4.28 42.66
N MET A 14 14.90 -5.48 42.23
CA MET A 14 14.79 -6.71 43.04
C MET A 14 15.68 -6.66 44.28
N ARG A 15 16.89 -6.13 44.15
CA ARG A 15 17.80 -5.92 45.28
C ARG A 15 17.21 -4.97 46.31
N ALA A 16 16.66 -3.85 45.87
CA ALA A 16 16.00 -2.89 46.77
C ALA A 16 14.78 -3.51 47.46
N ALA A 17 13.95 -4.26 46.73
CA ALA A 17 12.71 -4.85 47.24
C ALA A 17 12.94 -6.03 48.21
N LYS A 18 13.96 -6.85 47.96
CA LYS A 18 14.22 -8.10 48.71
C LYS A 18 15.46 -8.03 49.62
N GLY A 19 16.14 -6.88 49.67
CA GLY A 19 17.36 -6.70 50.46
C GLY A 19 18.56 -7.52 49.94
N LEU A 20 18.60 -7.85 48.65
CA LEU A 20 19.67 -8.66 48.05
C LEU A 20 20.91 -7.81 47.72
N THR A 21 22.08 -8.39 47.92
CA THR A 21 23.36 -7.81 47.49
C THR A 21 23.82 -8.37 46.15
N LEU A 22 24.69 -7.63 45.45
CA LEU A 22 25.30 -8.13 44.21
C LEU A 22 26.18 -9.37 44.46
N ASP A 23 26.77 -9.47 45.66
CA ASP A 23 27.59 -10.62 46.04
C ASP A 23 26.78 -11.89 46.24
N GLN A 24 25.58 -11.77 46.84
CA GLN A 24 24.64 -12.88 46.94
C GLN A 24 24.23 -13.39 45.55
N ILE A 25 23.88 -12.48 44.63
CA ILE A 25 23.49 -12.86 43.25
C ILE A 25 24.68 -13.51 42.52
N ALA A 26 25.88 -12.93 42.62
CA ALA A 26 27.08 -13.48 42.00
C ALA A 26 27.43 -14.87 42.55
N THR A 27 27.28 -15.06 43.86
CA THR A 27 27.55 -16.33 44.54
C THR A 27 26.54 -17.39 44.13
N GLU A 28 25.25 -17.06 44.05
CA GLU A 28 24.23 -18.02 43.61
C GLU A 28 24.41 -18.41 42.13
N ALA A 29 24.75 -17.45 41.27
CA ALA A 29 25.00 -17.70 39.85
C ALA A 29 26.11 -18.73 39.60
N ARG A 30 27.10 -18.85 40.50
CA ARG A 30 28.17 -19.86 40.41
C ARG A 30 27.64 -21.29 40.48
N ARG A 31 26.50 -21.53 41.16
CA ARG A 31 25.86 -22.86 41.24
C ARG A 31 25.36 -23.32 39.88
N TYR A 32 25.09 -22.37 38.97
CA TYR A 32 24.68 -22.61 37.59
C TYR A 32 25.85 -22.48 36.61
N GLY A 33 27.11 -22.51 37.09
CA GLY A 33 28.31 -22.50 36.27
C GLY A 33 28.83 -21.13 35.86
N ALA A 34 28.24 -20.04 36.34
CA ALA A 34 28.72 -18.70 36.04
C ALA A 34 29.99 -18.33 36.83
N THR A 35 30.90 -17.57 36.21
CA THR A 35 32.08 -17.01 36.88
C THR A 35 31.87 -15.57 37.33
N TRP A 36 30.62 -15.22 37.66
CA TRP A 36 30.24 -13.83 37.93
C TRP A 36 30.86 -13.30 39.23
N THR A 37 31.17 -12.00 39.19
CA THR A 37 31.59 -11.19 40.33
C THR A 37 30.59 -10.03 40.52
N PRO A 38 30.53 -9.40 41.71
CA PRO A 38 29.75 -8.17 41.89
C PRO A 38 30.10 -7.08 40.87
N GLY A 39 31.40 -7.01 40.49
CA GLY A 39 31.89 -6.11 39.45
C GLY A 39 31.32 -6.43 38.06
N PHE A 40 31.19 -7.72 37.72
CA PHE A 40 30.54 -8.13 36.47
C PHE A 40 29.07 -7.70 36.43
N ILE A 41 28.32 -7.95 37.51
CA ILE A 41 26.88 -7.60 37.57
C ILE A 41 26.69 -6.08 37.50
N SER A 42 27.47 -5.31 38.25
CA SER A 42 27.44 -3.83 38.14
C SER A 42 27.84 -3.33 36.75
N GLY A 43 28.77 -4.02 36.10
CA GLY A 43 29.21 -3.75 34.72
C GLY A 43 28.15 -4.03 33.65
N MET A 44 27.13 -4.86 33.93
CA MET A 44 26.06 -5.19 32.97
C MET A 44 25.38 -3.94 32.42
N LYS A 45 25.22 -2.87 33.23
CA LYS A 45 24.60 -1.62 32.77
C LYS A 45 25.30 -1.02 31.54
N ARG A 46 26.61 -1.24 31.37
CA ARG A 46 27.42 -0.67 30.29
C ARG A 46 27.80 -1.68 29.21
N ASN A 47 27.82 -2.97 29.53
CA ASN A 47 28.28 -4.01 28.62
C ASN A 47 27.11 -4.80 28.02
N ALA A 48 26.84 -4.61 26.73
CA ALA A 48 25.76 -5.29 26.02
C ALA A 48 25.94 -6.82 25.99
N SER A 49 27.18 -7.33 25.87
CA SER A 49 27.43 -8.79 25.82
C SER A 49 27.13 -9.49 27.14
N ALA A 50 27.06 -8.74 28.25
CA ALA A 50 26.68 -9.28 29.55
C ALA A 50 25.18 -9.62 29.64
N ALA A 51 24.36 -9.15 28.69
CA ALA A 51 22.92 -9.43 28.59
C ALA A 51 22.57 -10.55 27.61
N SER A 52 23.46 -11.53 27.43
CA SER A 52 23.20 -12.69 26.60
C SER A 52 22.05 -13.54 27.14
N LEU A 53 21.40 -14.34 26.28
CA LEU A 53 20.37 -15.30 26.68
C LEU A 53 20.87 -16.26 27.77
N PHE A 54 22.12 -16.75 27.62
CA PHE A 54 22.77 -17.58 28.62
C PHE A 54 22.81 -16.90 30.00
N ASN A 55 23.22 -15.61 30.05
CA ASN A 55 23.27 -14.89 31.31
C ASN A 55 21.86 -14.60 31.87
N MET A 56 20.87 -14.32 31.02
CA MET A 56 19.49 -14.15 31.47
C MET A 56 18.93 -15.41 32.11
N LEU A 57 19.18 -16.59 31.52
CA LEU A 57 18.73 -17.88 32.09
C LEU A 57 19.33 -18.14 33.47
N ILE A 58 20.64 -17.92 33.62
CA ILE A 58 21.32 -18.06 34.92
C ILE A 58 20.78 -17.04 35.92
N LEU A 59 20.56 -15.80 35.50
CA LEU A 59 20.03 -14.75 36.36
C LEU A 59 18.64 -15.12 36.89
N VAL A 60 17.73 -15.56 36.02
CA VAL A 60 16.39 -16.02 36.44
C VAL A 60 16.51 -17.10 37.49
N LYS A 61 17.28 -18.17 37.24
CA LYS A 61 17.43 -19.28 38.20
C LYS A 61 18.08 -18.85 39.51
N SER A 62 19.04 -17.95 39.46
CA SER A 62 19.68 -17.39 40.66
C SER A 62 18.69 -16.57 41.50
N LEU A 63 17.85 -15.77 40.85
CA LEU A 63 16.84 -14.97 41.53
C LEU A 63 15.73 -15.86 42.09
N GLU A 64 15.22 -16.85 41.35
CA GLU A 64 14.24 -17.82 41.87
C GLU A 64 14.76 -18.53 43.14
N SER A 65 16.02 -18.96 43.12
CA SER A 65 16.66 -19.61 44.28
C SER A 65 16.76 -18.68 45.49
N LEU A 66 17.12 -17.41 45.27
CA LEU A 66 17.30 -16.42 46.34
C LEU A 66 15.98 -15.87 46.90
N THR A 67 14.93 -15.76 46.07
CA THR A 67 13.66 -15.16 46.47
C THR A 67 12.58 -16.19 46.81
N GLY A 68 12.70 -17.41 46.31
CA GLY A 68 11.66 -18.45 46.39
C GLY A 68 10.46 -18.20 45.47
N GLU A 69 10.52 -17.17 44.63
CA GLU A 69 9.46 -16.82 43.67
C GLU A 69 9.74 -17.50 42.33
N SER A 70 8.70 -18.00 41.66
CA SER A 70 8.87 -18.48 40.30
C SER A 70 9.02 -17.31 39.34
N LEU A 71 10.03 -17.37 38.47
CA LEU A 71 10.35 -16.33 37.50
C LEU A 71 10.57 -16.94 36.12
N VAL A 72 10.08 -16.24 35.10
CA VAL A 72 10.34 -16.52 33.69
C VAL A 72 11.17 -15.41 33.06
N LEU A 73 11.68 -15.63 31.84
CA LEU A 73 12.53 -14.64 31.16
C LEU A 73 11.82 -13.31 30.90
N SER A 74 10.51 -13.34 30.62
CA SER A 74 9.71 -12.15 30.36
C SER A 74 9.58 -11.25 31.60
N ASP A 75 9.69 -11.80 32.81
CA ASP A 75 9.64 -11.04 34.07
C ASP A 75 10.83 -10.09 34.25
N LEU A 76 11.96 -10.35 33.57
CA LEU A 76 13.12 -9.46 33.58
C LEU A 76 12.85 -8.09 32.93
N PHE A 77 11.73 -7.95 32.21
CA PHE A 77 11.38 -6.76 31.43
C PHE A 77 10.02 -6.18 31.84
N PRO A 78 9.80 -5.74 33.10
CA PRO A 78 8.54 -5.18 33.53
C PRO A 78 8.32 -3.76 33.00
N GLY A 79 7.05 -3.33 32.97
CA GLY A 79 6.64 -1.97 32.62
C GLY A 79 6.71 -1.65 31.12
N GLU A 80 6.68 -0.36 30.80
CA GLU A 80 6.51 0.15 29.44
C GLU A 80 7.77 0.79 28.85
N GLY A 81 7.75 1.03 27.54
CA GLY A 81 8.80 1.74 26.80
C GLY A 81 9.70 0.84 25.96
N ASP A 82 10.63 1.47 25.23
CA ASP A 82 11.35 0.83 24.14
C ASP A 82 12.76 0.37 24.50
N ILE A 83 13.07 -0.83 24.02
CA ILE A 83 14.38 -1.45 24.05
C ILE A 83 15.02 -1.31 22.67
N LYS A 84 16.15 -0.61 22.61
CA LYS A 84 16.96 -0.44 21.41
C LYS A 84 17.71 -1.74 21.12
N LEU A 85 17.59 -2.22 19.90
CA LEU A 85 18.32 -3.36 19.36
C LEU A 85 19.49 -2.85 18.50
N ASP A 86 20.38 -3.76 18.13
CA ASP A 86 21.44 -3.44 17.16
C ASP A 86 20.84 -3.25 15.75
N GLY A 87 21.51 -2.47 14.91
CA GLY A 87 21.04 -2.18 13.55
C GLY A 87 19.91 -1.15 13.43
N GLY A 88 19.67 -0.36 14.49
CA GLY A 88 18.71 0.75 14.48
C GLY A 88 17.27 0.34 14.78
N ALA A 89 16.99 -0.95 14.87
CA ALA A 89 15.71 -1.48 15.30
C ALA A 89 15.46 -1.24 16.80
N SER A 90 14.19 -1.32 17.19
CA SER A 90 13.74 -1.28 18.58
C SER A 90 12.59 -2.25 18.78
N ILE A 91 12.32 -2.62 20.02
CA ILE A 91 11.17 -3.45 20.42
C ILE A 91 10.56 -2.82 21.67
N SER A 92 9.24 -2.71 21.72
CA SER A 92 8.60 -2.31 22.98
C SER A 92 8.78 -3.43 24.01
N ARG A 93 8.79 -3.09 25.30
CA ARG A 93 8.84 -4.11 26.37
C ARG A 93 7.68 -5.10 26.28
N GLU A 94 6.51 -4.65 25.86
CA GLU A 94 5.35 -5.51 25.66
C GLU A 94 5.58 -6.54 24.55
N GLU A 95 6.06 -6.10 23.38
CA GLU A 95 6.40 -7.01 22.27
C GLU A 95 7.55 -7.97 22.66
N LEU A 96 8.53 -7.51 23.45
CA LEU A 96 9.59 -8.39 23.95
C LEU A 96 9.04 -9.46 24.89
N ARG A 97 8.09 -9.12 25.77
CA ARG A 97 7.43 -10.11 26.63
C ARG A 97 6.66 -11.14 25.81
N LYS A 98 5.95 -10.71 24.76
CA LYS A 98 5.29 -11.65 23.82
C LYS A 98 6.30 -12.61 23.20
N ALA A 99 7.41 -12.09 22.67
CA ALA A 99 8.47 -12.89 22.07
C ALA A 99 9.03 -13.95 23.03
N LEU A 100 9.35 -13.55 24.27
CA LEU A 100 9.91 -14.43 25.30
C LEU A 100 8.89 -15.46 25.81
N ASN A 101 7.60 -15.20 25.66
CA ASN A 101 6.51 -16.12 25.98
C ASN A 101 6.10 -17.01 24.79
N GLY A 102 6.85 -16.97 23.68
CA GLY A 102 6.60 -17.81 22.50
C GLY A 102 5.48 -17.31 21.59
N ASN A 103 5.04 -16.07 21.75
CA ASN A 103 4.01 -15.45 20.91
C ASN A 103 4.63 -14.68 19.74
N HIS A 104 3.82 -14.41 18.72
CA HIS A 104 4.19 -13.48 17.65
C HIS A 104 4.42 -12.08 18.22
N PHE A 105 5.39 -11.36 17.64
CA PHE A 105 5.79 -10.03 18.09
C PHE A 105 6.26 -9.17 16.92
N GLU A 106 6.23 -7.86 17.12
CA GLU A 106 6.65 -6.86 16.15
C GLU A 106 7.88 -6.05 16.63
N LEU A 107 8.72 -5.64 15.68
CA LEU A 107 9.84 -4.73 15.92
C LEU A 107 9.48 -3.32 15.44
N LEU A 108 9.75 -2.32 16.27
CA LEU A 108 9.63 -0.90 15.96
C LEU A 108 10.88 -0.41 15.22
N GLY A 109 10.70 0.38 14.15
CA GLY A 109 11.83 1.04 13.49
C GLY A 109 12.74 0.13 12.67
N VAL A 110 12.34 -1.12 12.42
CA VAL A 110 12.72 -1.79 11.18
C VAL A 110 11.80 -1.19 10.12
N PRO A 111 12.19 -0.17 9.33
CA PRO A 111 11.47 0.05 8.08
C PRO A 111 11.48 -1.32 7.39
N PRO A 112 10.34 -1.83 6.89
CA PRO A 112 10.36 -3.07 6.12
C PRO A 112 11.51 -2.91 5.14
N LYS A 113 12.53 -3.80 5.25
CA LYS A 113 13.74 -3.78 4.44
C LYS A 113 13.27 -3.39 3.05
N LYS A 114 13.60 -2.17 2.59
CA LYS A 114 12.88 -1.54 1.46
C LYS A 114 12.72 -2.62 0.40
N MET A 115 11.50 -3.09 0.13
CA MET A 115 11.26 -4.16 -0.86
C MET A 115 11.85 -3.78 -2.23
N SER A 116 12.15 -2.49 -2.45
CA SER A 116 12.84 -1.94 -3.61
C SER A 116 14.31 -2.36 -3.78
N ASP A 117 14.97 -2.92 -2.76
CA ASP A 117 16.41 -3.27 -2.82
C ASP A 117 16.66 -4.78 -2.91
N ASP A 118 15.58 -5.59 -2.94
CA ASP A 118 15.68 -7.02 -3.25
C ASP A 118 15.94 -7.17 -4.76
N PRO A 119 17.05 -7.82 -5.18
CA PRO A 119 17.40 -7.95 -6.60
C PRO A 119 16.32 -8.69 -7.42
N VAL A 120 15.56 -9.59 -6.80
CA VAL A 120 14.44 -10.28 -7.45
C VAL A 120 13.28 -9.31 -7.69
N ILE A 121 12.96 -8.47 -6.71
CA ILE A 121 11.89 -7.46 -6.84
C ILE A 121 12.30 -6.37 -7.84
N GLN A 122 13.57 -5.95 -7.85
CA GLN A 122 14.09 -5.04 -8.87
C GLN A 122 13.97 -5.65 -10.26
N GLN A 123 14.33 -6.92 -10.44
CA GLN A 123 14.23 -7.60 -11.73
C GLN A 123 12.77 -7.74 -12.20
N ILE A 124 11.84 -8.03 -11.28
CA ILE A 124 10.39 -8.07 -11.57
C ILE A 124 9.90 -6.69 -11.99
N ASN A 125 10.20 -5.65 -11.21
CA ASN A 125 9.81 -4.27 -11.53
C ASN A 125 10.40 -3.82 -12.87
N GLN A 126 11.67 -4.12 -13.15
CA GLN A 126 12.31 -3.78 -14.42
C GLN A 126 11.65 -4.51 -15.59
N SER A 127 11.31 -5.79 -15.41
CA SER A 127 10.63 -6.60 -16.43
C SER A 127 9.21 -6.08 -16.72
N LEU A 128 8.49 -5.65 -15.68
CA LEU A 128 7.19 -5.00 -15.82
C LEU A 128 7.32 -3.64 -16.53
N LEU A 129 8.27 -2.80 -16.14
CA LEU A 129 8.50 -1.51 -16.81
C LEU A 129 8.87 -1.69 -18.29
N ASN A 130 9.64 -2.73 -18.61
CA ASN A 130 10.02 -3.07 -19.99
C ASN A 130 8.84 -3.60 -20.82
N SER A 131 7.80 -4.16 -20.19
CA SER A 131 6.62 -4.66 -20.91
C SER A 131 5.56 -3.59 -21.17
N ILE A 132 5.55 -2.48 -20.41
CA ILE A 132 4.61 -1.36 -20.59
C ILE A 132 4.57 -0.85 -22.05
N PRO A 133 5.71 -0.55 -22.72
CA PRO A 133 5.67 -0.10 -24.11
C PRO A 133 4.98 -1.10 -25.06
N SER A 134 5.16 -2.41 -24.83
CA SER A 134 4.52 -3.45 -25.63
C SER A 134 3.01 -3.54 -25.36
N ILE A 135 2.60 -3.40 -24.10
CA ILE A 135 1.18 -3.37 -23.72
C ILE A 135 0.49 -2.16 -24.34
N MET A 136 1.07 -0.97 -24.20
CA MET A 136 0.49 0.27 -24.74
C MET A 136 0.46 0.28 -26.27
N ALA A 137 1.43 -0.36 -26.94
CA ALA A 137 1.39 -0.58 -28.38
C ALA A 137 0.19 -1.46 -28.79
N LYS A 138 -0.06 -2.55 -28.06
CA LYS A 138 -1.22 -3.43 -28.30
C LYS A 138 -2.55 -2.72 -28.04
N VAL A 139 -2.64 -1.96 -26.96
CA VAL A 139 -3.82 -1.12 -26.66
C VAL A 139 -4.05 -0.11 -27.79
N SER A 140 -2.98 0.52 -28.27
CA SER A 140 -3.06 1.46 -29.39
C SER A 140 -3.58 0.79 -30.67
N GLU A 141 -3.05 -0.38 -31.02
CA GLU A 141 -3.48 -1.17 -32.18
C GLU A 141 -4.94 -1.62 -32.05
N TYR A 142 -5.34 -2.06 -30.86
CA TYR A 142 -6.72 -2.47 -30.56
C TYR A 142 -7.70 -1.31 -30.75
N LEU A 143 -7.41 -0.12 -30.22
CA LEU A 143 -8.29 1.04 -30.35
C LEU A 143 -8.47 1.47 -31.81
N VAL A 144 -7.37 1.54 -32.56
CA VAL A 144 -7.40 1.91 -33.98
C VAL A 144 -8.16 0.87 -34.78
N SER A 145 -7.86 -0.42 -34.61
CA SER A 145 -8.56 -1.49 -35.31
C SER A 145 -10.04 -1.55 -34.97
N THR A 146 -10.42 -1.30 -33.70
CA THR A 146 -11.81 -1.24 -33.28
C THR A 146 -12.56 -0.10 -33.98
N ALA A 147 -11.98 1.09 -34.06
CA ALA A 147 -12.59 2.21 -34.77
C ALA A 147 -12.69 1.97 -36.30
N LEU A 148 -11.66 1.35 -36.90
CA LEU A 148 -11.64 1.04 -38.33
C LEU A 148 -12.57 -0.11 -38.73
N ASN A 149 -12.86 -1.03 -37.81
CA ASN A 149 -13.79 -2.14 -38.02
C ASN A 149 -15.20 -1.85 -37.48
N GLY A 150 -15.41 -0.71 -36.84
CA GLY A 150 -16.71 -0.27 -36.31
C GLY A 150 -17.70 0.14 -37.40
N PRO A 151 -18.86 0.68 -37.01
CA PRO A 151 -19.91 1.13 -37.94
C PRO A 151 -19.37 2.08 -39.02
N ASN A 152 -20.01 2.09 -40.20
CA ASN A 152 -19.56 2.85 -41.37
C ASN A 152 -19.26 4.33 -41.06
N GLU A 153 -20.07 4.97 -40.20
CA GLU A 153 -19.86 6.37 -39.81
C GLU A 153 -18.54 6.56 -39.05
N ILE A 154 -18.29 5.73 -38.03
CA ILE A 154 -17.08 5.76 -37.20
C ILE A 154 -15.85 5.47 -38.07
N ARG A 155 -15.90 4.40 -38.87
CA ARG A 155 -14.82 4.04 -39.79
C ARG A 155 -14.49 5.18 -40.75
N ASN A 156 -15.51 5.78 -41.38
CA ASN A 156 -15.31 6.84 -42.35
C ASN A 156 -14.72 8.11 -41.72
N LYS A 157 -15.14 8.47 -40.50
CA LYS A 157 -14.53 9.56 -39.73
C LYS A 157 -13.06 9.25 -39.43
N MET A 158 -12.77 8.05 -38.94
CA MET A 158 -11.41 7.64 -38.58
C MET A 158 -10.44 7.63 -39.77
N VAL A 159 -10.84 7.07 -40.92
CA VAL A 159 -9.98 6.98 -42.12
C VAL A 159 -9.57 8.35 -42.67
N ARG A 160 -10.43 9.36 -42.51
CA ARG A 160 -10.18 10.72 -43.03
C ARG A 160 -9.46 11.63 -42.03
N HIS A 161 -9.36 11.21 -40.77
CA HIS A 161 -8.81 12.04 -39.71
C HIS A 161 -7.29 11.91 -39.65
N SER A 162 -6.62 13.05 -39.51
CA SER A 162 -5.20 13.12 -39.18
C SER A 162 -5.06 13.71 -37.78
N PRO A 163 -4.39 13.02 -36.83
CA PRO A 163 -4.34 13.48 -35.45
C PRO A 163 -3.80 14.90 -35.28
N THR A 164 -4.54 15.74 -34.55
CA THR A 164 -4.18 17.15 -34.34
C THR A 164 -3.03 17.28 -33.35
N LEU A 165 -2.42 18.48 -33.27
CA LEU A 165 -1.36 18.74 -32.30
C LEU A 165 -1.85 18.58 -30.85
N SER A 166 -3.12 18.88 -30.57
CA SER A 166 -3.75 18.65 -29.27
C SER A 166 -3.78 17.16 -28.95
N GLU A 167 -4.20 16.34 -29.90
CA GLU A 167 -4.29 14.88 -29.76
C GLU A 167 -2.92 14.23 -29.63
N GLN A 168 -1.92 14.68 -30.39
CA GLN A 168 -0.54 14.20 -30.24
C GLN A 168 -0.01 14.47 -28.83
N ARG A 169 -0.25 15.67 -28.29
CA ARG A 169 0.16 16.01 -26.92
C ARG A 169 -0.62 15.23 -25.87
N ALA A 170 -1.91 15.01 -26.10
CA ALA A 170 -2.76 14.24 -25.22
C ALA A 170 -2.32 12.76 -25.18
N ALA A 171 -2.09 12.16 -26.35
CA ALA A 171 -1.62 10.78 -26.50
C ALA A 171 -0.30 10.53 -25.76
N ASN A 172 0.64 11.49 -25.84
CA ASN A 172 1.91 11.40 -25.11
C ASN A 172 1.73 11.38 -23.59
N LYS A 173 0.69 12.03 -23.04
CA LYS A 173 0.44 12.06 -21.59
C LYS A 173 -0.05 10.72 -21.05
N VAL A 174 -0.83 10.00 -21.86
CA VAL A 174 -1.41 8.70 -21.51
C VAL A 174 -0.68 7.53 -22.20
N ASN A 175 0.50 7.80 -22.77
CA ASN A 175 1.41 6.82 -23.37
C ASN A 175 0.80 5.90 -24.45
N ILE A 176 -0.08 6.42 -25.31
CA ILE A 176 -0.58 5.72 -26.51
C ILE A 176 -0.24 6.49 -27.79
N THR A 177 -0.51 5.90 -28.96
CA THR A 177 -0.27 6.61 -30.23
C THR A 177 -1.34 7.68 -30.50
N ALA A 178 -0.98 8.75 -31.23
CA ALA A 178 -1.93 9.80 -31.59
C ALA A 178 -3.16 9.29 -32.37
N PRO A 179 -3.04 8.34 -33.32
CA PRO A 179 -4.20 7.69 -33.93
C PRO A 179 -5.06 6.92 -32.93
N ALA A 180 -4.46 6.24 -31.95
CA ALA A 180 -5.22 5.55 -30.91
C ALA A 180 -5.98 6.51 -29.99
N PHE A 181 -5.38 7.66 -29.66
CA PHE A 181 -6.06 8.69 -28.87
C PHE A 181 -7.26 9.29 -29.63
N ALA A 182 -7.11 9.56 -30.92
CA ALA A 182 -8.23 9.99 -31.77
C ALA A 182 -9.31 8.90 -31.86
N ALA A 183 -8.91 7.63 -31.99
CA ALA A 183 -9.82 6.49 -32.05
C ALA A 183 -10.65 6.34 -30.76
N ILE A 184 -10.03 6.42 -29.57
CA ILE A 184 -10.78 6.31 -28.31
C ILE A 184 -11.70 7.52 -28.08
N CYS A 185 -11.31 8.73 -28.49
CA CYS A 185 -12.22 9.88 -28.48
C CYS A 185 -13.45 9.62 -29.35
N LEU A 186 -13.22 9.14 -30.58
CA LEU A 186 -14.27 8.85 -31.53
C LEU A 186 -15.19 7.71 -31.05
N LEU A 187 -14.63 6.65 -30.45
CA LEU A 187 -15.37 5.50 -29.92
C LEU A 187 -16.19 5.84 -28.65
N LYS A 188 -15.70 6.78 -27.84
CA LYS A 188 -16.35 7.16 -26.59
C LYS A 188 -17.39 8.27 -26.80
N TYR A 189 -17.09 9.25 -27.64
CA TYR A 189 -17.88 10.47 -27.77
C TYR A 189 -18.52 10.65 -29.17
N GLY A 190 -18.11 9.89 -30.18
CA GLY A 190 -18.59 10.02 -31.55
C GLY A 190 -17.93 11.14 -32.37
N HIS A 191 -16.97 11.85 -31.78
CA HIS A 191 -16.16 12.90 -32.40
C HIS A 191 -14.77 13.01 -31.74
N PHE A 192 -13.88 13.80 -32.34
CA PHE A 192 -12.49 13.93 -31.93
C PHE A 192 -12.29 14.91 -30.75
N LEU A 193 -11.07 15.00 -30.23
CA LEU A 193 -10.76 15.75 -29.00
C LEU A 193 -11.15 17.22 -29.09
N ASP A 194 -10.80 17.89 -30.19
CA ASP A 194 -11.04 19.32 -30.35
C ASP A 194 -12.55 19.63 -30.43
N ASP A 195 -13.35 18.73 -31.02
CA ASP A 195 -14.81 18.84 -31.08
C ASP A 195 -15.44 18.62 -29.70
N GLU A 196 -15.02 17.57 -28.99
CA GLU A 196 -15.56 17.26 -27.66
C GLU A 196 -15.30 18.40 -26.67
N THR A 197 -14.06 18.87 -26.64
CA THR A 197 -13.66 19.96 -25.75
C THR A 197 -14.37 21.26 -26.10
N SER A 198 -14.63 21.52 -27.39
CA SER A 198 -15.40 22.68 -27.83
C SER A 198 -16.87 22.59 -27.43
N GLN A 199 -17.47 21.40 -27.48
CA GLN A 199 -18.84 21.17 -27.02
C GLN A 199 -18.97 21.39 -25.51
N ARG A 200 -18.10 20.77 -24.71
CA ARG A 200 -18.10 20.92 -23.24
C ARG A 200 -17.84 22.36 -22.78
N ALA A 201 -16.89 23.04 -23.43
CA ALA A 201 -16.54 24.40 -23.04
C ALA A 201 -17.65 25.40 -23.43
N GLY A 202 -18.32 25.15 -24.56
CA GLY A 202 -19.30 26.02 -25.21
C GLY A 202 -18.69 26.87 -26.33
N ARG A 203 -19.50 27.22 -27.35
CA ARG A 203 -19.05 27.86 -28.61
C ARG A 203 -18.18 29.12 -28.42
N ASN A 204 -18.46 29.92 -27.37
CA ASN A 204 -17.74 31.18 -27.07
C ASN A 204 -16.78 31.08 -25.87
N ALA A 205 -16.39 29.88 -25.46
CA ALA A 205 -15.53 29.68 -24.30
C ALA A 205 -14.12 30.27 -24.50
N SER A 206 -13.58 30.87 -23.44
CA SER A 206 -12.20 31.36 -23.44
C SER A 206 -11.18 30.22 -23.62
N PRO A 207 -9.97 30.51 -24.13
CA PRO A 207 -8.90 29.51 -24.25
C PRO A 207 -8.58 28.78 -22.95
N GLN A 208 -8.66 29.48 -21.80
CA GLN A 208 -8.42 28.89 -20.48
C GLN A 208 -9.50 27.88 -20.10
N LYS A 209 -10.76 28.16 -20.43
CA LYS A 209 -11.88 27.23 -20.18
C LYS A 209 -11.75 25.98 -21.06
N ARG A 210 -11.50 26.17 -22.36
CA ARG A 210 -11.25 25.05 -23.29
C ARG A 210 -10.09 24.16 -22.82
N GLY A 211 -8.99 24.77 -22.38
CA GLY A 211 -7.85 24.02 -21.84
C GLY A 211 -8.11 23.28 -20.52
N ARG A 212 -9.16 23.64 -19.76
CA ARG A 212 -9.62 22.82 -18.61
C ARG A 212 -10.41 21.62 -19.11
N GLU A 213 -11.34 21.80 -20.04
CA GLU A 213 -12.11 20.70 -20.63
C GLU A 213 -11.20 19.68 -21.31
N THR A 214 -10.17 20.13 -22.04
CA THR A 214 -9.17 19.22 -22.63
C THR A 214 -8.48 18.35 -21.58
N ARG A 215 -8.18 18.89 -20.40
CA ARG A 215 -7.59 18.10 -19.30
C ARG A 215 -8.57 17.08 -18.75
N GLY A 216 -9.83 17.48 -18.54
CA GLY A 216 -10.89 16.56 -18.11
C GLY A 216 -11.08 15.39 -19.08
N VAL A 217 -11.11 15.66 -20.39
CA VAL A 217 -11.22 14.60 -21.42
C VAL A 217 -10.00 13.68 -21.41
N ILE A 218 -8.79 14.20 -21.19
CA ILE A 218 -7.57 13.38 -21.07
C ILE A 218 -7.65 12.48 -19.83
N GLU A 219 -8.05 13.02 -18.68
CA GLU A 219 -8.22 12.26 -17.43
C GLU A 219 -9.28 11.15 -17.58
N GLU A 220 -10.40 11.44 -18.25
CA GLU A 220 -11.45 10.45 -18.53
C GLU A 220 -11.00 9.35 -19.50
N ILE A 221 -10.05 9.64 -20.39
CA ILE A 221 -9.45 8.66 -21.29
C ILE A 221 -8.41 7.84 -20.54
N ASP A 222 -7.59 8.46 -19.69
CA ASP A 222 -6.59 7.77 -18.86
C ASP A 222 -7.26 6.70 -17.98
N LEU A 223 -8.32 7.08 -17.25
CA LEU A 223 -9.13 6.14 -16.47
C LEU A 223 -9.76 5.03 -17.32
N CYS A 224 -10.13 5.34 -18.56
CA CYS A 224 -10.66 4.35 -19.49
C CYS A 224 -9.57 3.35 -19.90
N LEU A 225 -8.36 3.81 -20.17
CA LEU A 225 -7.23 2.94 -20.51
C LEU A 225 -6.84 2.05 -19.33
N ASP A 226 -6.84 2.60 -18.11
CA ASP A 226 -6.60 1.84 -16.89
C ASP A 226 -7.62 0.70 -16.72
N HIS A 227 -8.91 0.99 -16.92
CA HIS A 227 -9.95 -0.04 -16.84
C HIS A 227 -9.78 -1.11 -17.93
N MET A 228 -9.40 -0.71 -19.15
CA MET A 228 -9.08 -1.63 -20.25
C MET A 228 -7.95 -2.61 -19.90
N ILE A 229 -6.89 -2.09 -19.28
CA ILE A 229 -5.70 -2.87 -18.93
C ILE A 229 -5.98 -3.81 -17.76
N ASN A 230 -6.75 -3.36 -16.76
CA ASN A 230 -6.96 -4.11 -15.52
C ASN A 230 -8.14 -5.08 -15.59
N ASP A 231 -9.24 -4.70 -16.24
CA ASP A 231 -10.52 -5.42 -16.18
C ASP A 231 -10.90 -6.07 -17.53
N GLY A 232 -10.14 -5.80 -18.59
CA GLY A 232 -10.13 -6.57 -19.84
C GLY A 232 -11.32 -6.37 -20.80
N SER A 233 -12.37 -5.66 -20.40
CA SER A 233 -13.51 -5.36 -21.29
C SER A 233 -14.00 -3.93 -21.11
N ILE A 234 -14.12 -3.19 -22.21
CA ILE A 234 -14.75 -1.87 -22.24
C ILE A 234 -15.85 -1.82 -23.27
N TYR A 235 -16.96 -1.23 -22.85
CA TYR A 235 -18.09 -0.91 -23.70
C TYR A 235 -17.89 0.47 -24.34
N PHE A 236 -17.95 0.53 -25.67
CA PHE A 236 -17.95 1.79 -26.41
C PHE A 236 -19.38 2.13 -26.87
N PRO A 237 -19.96 3.25 -26.40
CA PRO A 237 -21.34 3.63 -26.72
C PRO A 237 -21.61 3.74 -28.23
N THR A 238 -20.61 4.14 -29.02
CA THR A 238 -20.77 4.33 -30.48
C THR A 238 -20.75 3.02 -31.28
N LEU A 239 -20.47 1.89 -30.64
CA LEU A 239 -20.50 0.57 -31.29
C LEU A 239 -21.87 -0.13 -31.15
N ARG A 240 -22.88 0.56 -30.60
CA ARG A 240 -24.23 0.02 -30.47
C ARG A 240 -24.83 -0.18 -31.87
N ASP A 241 -25.14 -1.44 -32.21
CA ASP A 241 -26.19 -1.73 -33.18
C ASP A 241 -27.53 -1.46 -32.50
N ASP A 242 -28.40 -0.67 -33.12
CA ASP A 242 -29.74 -0.31 -32.61
C ASP A 242 -30.68 -1.52 -32.36
N ASN A 243 -30.21 -2.75 -32.53
CA ASN A 243 -30.96 -3.99 -32.37
C ASN A 243 -30.52 -4.88 -31.19
N SER A 244 -29.55 -4.48 -30.36
CA SER A 244 -29.21 -5.25 -29.15
C SER A 244 -29.70 -4.55 -27.87
N ILE A 245 -30.85 -5.01 -27.37
CA ILE A 245 -31.29 -4.71 -26.01
C ILE A 245 -30.33 -5.43 -25.06
N ASP A 246 -29.55 -4.66 -24.32
CA ASP A 246 -28.67 -5.14 -23.26
C ASP A 246 -29.51 -5.46 -22.00
N PRO A 247 -29.50 -6.71 -21.49
CA PRO A 247 -30.17 -7.08 -20.23
C PRO A 247 -29.68 -6.29 -19.01
N SER A 248 -28.48 -5.69 -19.06
CA SER A 248 -27.92 -4.89 -17.96
C SER A 248 -28.62 -3.52 -17.81
N THR A 249 -29.25 -3.01 -18.87
CA THR A 249 -30.04 -1.76 -18.80
C THR A 249 -31.39 -1.94 -18.09
N LEU A 250 -31.91 -3.17 -17.99
CA LEU A 250 -33.08 -3.47 -17.15
C LEU A 250 -32.78 -3.35 -15.65
N ASN A 251 -31.52 -3.50 -15.25
CA ASN A 251 -31.13 -3.48 -13.84
C ASN A 251 -30.77 -2.08 -13.32
N LEU A 252 -30.51 -1.10 -14.20
CA LEU A 252 -30.22 0.27 -13.77
C LEU A 252 -31.52 1.06 -13.47
N ALA A 253 -32.58 0.83 -14.25
CA ALA A 253 -33.89 1.41 -14.00
C ALA A 253 -34.54 0.87 -12.71
N ALA A 254 -34.26 -0.39 -12.34
CA ALA A 254 -34.72 -0.97 -11.09
C ALA A 254 -33.95 -0.50 -9.84
N LYS A 255 -32.76 0.08 -10.01
CA LYS A 255 -31.88 0.49 -8.90
C LYS A 255 -31.87 2.00 -8.62
N TYR A 256 -32.31 2.82 -9.58
CA TYR A 256 -32.49 4.26 -9.43
C TYR A 256 -33.94 4.72 -9.70
N GLY A 257 -34.90 3.81 -9.53
CA GLY A 257 -36.29 4.21 -9.37
C GLY A 257 -36.37 5.17 -8.18
N ASP A 258 -36.70 6.41 -8.47
CA ASP A 258 -36.92 7.51 -7.53
C ASP A 258 -38.19 7.20 -6.74
N ILE A 259 -38.12 6.24 -5.80
CA ILE A 259 -39.27 5.67 -5.07
C ILE A 259 -39.97 6.71 -4.17
N GLU A 260 -39.33 7.86 -3.93
CA GLU A 260 -39.94 8.97 -3.19
C GLU A 260 -40.81 9.88 -4.08
N ARG A 261 -40.54 9.98 -5.39
CA ARG A 261 -41.35 10.81 -6.30
C ARG A 261 -42.63 10.14 -6.79
N GLU A 262 -42.69 8.81 -6.78
CA GLU A 262 -43.90 8.08 -7.17
C GLU A 262 -44.94 8.04 -6.03
N GLN A 263 -44.55 8.16 -4.76
CA GLN A 263 -45.52 8.19 -3.65
C GLN A 263 -46.20 9.56 -3.50
N GLU A 264 -45.49 10.68 -3.73
CA GLU A 264 -46.08 12.02 -3.67
C GLU A 264 -47.11 12.28 -4.79
N ALA A 265 -46.99 11.58 -5.94
CA ALA A 265 -47.94 11.72 -7.05
C ALA A 265 -49.29 11.00 -6.80
N TYR A 266 -49.39 10.08 -5.84
CA TYR A 266 -50.62 9.39 -5.48
C TYR A 266 -51.37 10.00 -4.27
N GLU A 267 -50.75 10.90 -3.51
CA GLU A 267 -51.40 11.61 -2.40
C GLU A 267 -52.05 12.95 -2.80
N GLU A 268 -51.75 13.50 -3.98
CA GLU A 268 -52.32 14.77 -4.49
C GLU A 268 -53.32 14.63 -5.65
N MET A 269 -53.92 13.45 -5.85
CA MET A 269 -55.08 13.33 -6.75
C MET A 269 -56.40 13.37 -5.95
N PRO A 270 -57.37 14.23 -6.33
CA PRO A 270 -58.69 14.28 -5.68
C PRO A 270 -59.55 13.04 -5.93
#